data_AF-A0A7Y6ZHC7-F1
#
_entry.id   AF-A0A7Y6ZHC7-F1
#
_cell.length_a   1.000
_cell.length_b   1.000
_cell.length_c   1.000
_cell.angle_alpha   90.00
_cell.angle_beta   90.00
_cell.angle_gamma   90.00
#
_symmetry.space_group_name_H-M   'P 1'
#
loop_
_entity.id
_entity.type
_entity.pdbx_description
1 polymer ?
#
loop_
_entity_poly.entity_id
_entity_poly.type
_entity_poly.pdbx_seq_one_letter_code
_entity_poly.pdbx_strand_id
1 'polypeptide(L)' 'VRIPRDRETFEHPQLRRLFPCGEGAGYAGGIVSAAMDGERCAEKLIAAYANA' A
#
# COMPACT_ATOMS: atom_id res chain seq x y z
N VAL A 1 -15.34 0.51 -1.88
CA VAL A 1 -14.77 -0.67 -1.20
C VAL A 1 -13.43 -0.26 -0.60
N ARG A 2 -13.05 -0.76 0.58
CA ARG A 2 -11.75 -0.45 1.21
C ARG A 2 -11.07 -1.73 1.64
N ILE A 3 -9.91 -2.02 1.08
CA ILE A 3 -9.11 -3.20 1.43
C ILE A 3 -8.29 -2.84 2.68
N PRO A 4 -8.34 -3.62 3.77
CA PRO A 4 -7.63 -3.24 4.99
C PRO A 4 -6.11 -3.34 4.78
N ARG A 5 -5.39 -2.33 5.27
CA ARG A 5 -3.94 -2.34 5.40
C ARG A 5 -3.55 -1.61 6.68
N ASP A 6 -2.44 -2.01 7.27
CA ASP A 6 -1.88 -1.34 8.43
C ASP A 6 -1.41 0.08 8.09
N ARG A 7 -1.55 1.01 9.04
CA ARG A 7 -1.32 2.45 8.77
C ARG A 7 0.14 2.81 8.62
N GLU A 8 1.04 2.05 9.24
CA GLU A 8 2.47 2.38 9.28
C GLU A 8 3.25 1.59 8.23
N THR A 9 2.90 0.31 8.07
CA THR A 9 3.55 -0.64 7.17
C THR A 9 2.90 -0.72 5.80
N PHE A 10 1.65 -0.28 5.64
CA PHE A 10 0.87 -0.35 4.40
C PHE A 10 0.57 -1.80 3.94
N GLU A 11 0.91 -2.81 4.75
CA GLU A 11 0.69 -4.22 4.47
C GLU A 11 -0.69 -4.69 4.95
N HIS A 12 -1.28 -5.67 4.29
CA HIS A 12 -2.55 -6.26 4.70
C HIS A 12 -2.39 -7.03 6.03
N PRO A 13 -3.27 -6.82 7.04
CA PRO A 13 -3.08 -7.35 8.39
C PRO A 13 -3.13 -8.87 8.49
N GLN A 14 -3.76 -9.54 7.53
CA GLN A 14 -3.94 -11.00 7.51
C GLN A 14 -3.17 -11.69 6.37
N LEU A 15 -2.58 -10.93 5.45
CA LEU A 15 -1.93 -11.49 4.26
C LEU A 15 -0.61 -10.77 4.01
N ARG A 16 0.49 -11.49 4.25
CA ARG A 16 1.83 -10.96 4.04
C ARG A 16 2.10 -10.68 2.56
N ARG A 17 2.94 -9.69 2.31
CA ARG A 17 3.39 -9.19 1.00
C ARG A 17 2.27 -8.62 0.12
N LEU A 18 1.09 -8.38 0.70
CA LEU A 18 0.01 -7.66 0.04
C LEU A 18 0.00 -6.19 0.51
N PHE A 19 0.14 -5.25 -0.42
CA PHE A 19 0.15 -3.81 -0.16
C PHE A 19 -0.98 -3.13 -0.96
N PRO A 20 -2.22 -3.08 -0.42
CA PRO A 20 -3.34 -2.47 -1.12
C PRO A 20 -3.10 -0.97 -1.34
N CYS A 21 -3.21 -0.49 -2.57
CA CYS A 21 -2.94 0.92 -2.90
C CYS A 21 -3.90 1.51 -3.93
N GLY A 22 -3.94 2.84 -3.99
CA GLY A 22 -4.71 3.60 -4.98
C GLY A 22 -6.22 3.58 -4.76
N GLU A 23 -6.94 3.94 -5.82
CA GLU A 23 -8.40 4.13 -5.78
C GLU A 23 -9.15 2.81 -5.60
N GLY A 24 -8.75 1.75 -6.33
CA GLY A 24 -9.34 0.42 -6.20
C GLY A 24 -9.25 -0.17 -4.80
N ALA A 25 -8.21 0.18 -4.04
CA ALA A 25 -8.05 -0.22 -2.65
C ALA A 25 -8.77 0.70 -1.65
N GLY A 26 -9.23 1.89 -2.09
CA GLY A 26 -9.93 2.87 -1.24
C GLY A 26 -9.00 3.81 -0.46
N TYR A 27 -7.81 4.10 -0.98
CA TYR A 27 -6.81 5.00 -0.36
C TYR A 27 -6.47 6.25 -1.19
N ALA A 28 -7.02 6.37 -2.40
CA ALA A 28 -6.85 7.52 -3.29
C ALA A 28 -8.15 7.83 -4.05
N GLY A 29 -8.22 8.99 -4.72
CA GLY A 29 -9.41 9.44 -5.45
C GLY A 29 -9.12 10.11 -6.80
N GLY A 30 -7.95 9.85 -7.38
CA GLY A 30 -7.53 10.43 -8.65
C GLY A 30 -6.06 10.15 -8.94
N ILE A 31 -5.62 10.45 -10.17
CA ILE A 31 -4.31 10.05 -10.73
C ILE A 31 -3.15 10.38 -9.78
N VAL A 32 -3.02 11.65 -9.38
CA VAL A 32 -1.90 12.11 -8.54
C VAL A 32 -1.92 11.44 -7.16
N SER A 33 -3.10 11.35 -6.53
CA SER A 33 -3.23 10.69 -5.22
C SER A 33 -2.95 9.19 -5.28
N ALA A 34 -3.31 8.52 -6.39
CA ALA A 34 -3.04 7.10 -6.57
C ALA A 34 -1.55 6.84 -6.80
N ALA A 35 -0.87 7.70 -7.56
CA ALA A 35 0.57 7.63 -7.75
C ALA A 35 1.34 7.80 -6.42
N MET A 36 1.00 8.83 -5.63
CA MET A 36 1.63 9.05 -4.32
C MET A 36 1.38 7.89 -3.34
N ASP A 37 0.19 7.28 -3.37
CA ASP A 37 -0.11 6.14 -2.53
C ASP A 37 0.64 4.87 -2.96
N GLY A 38 0.78 4.66 -4.27
CA GLY A 38 1.57 3.57 -4.84
C GLY A 38 3.05 3.68 -4.50
N GLU A 39 3.63 4.88 -4.59
CA GLU A 39 5.02 5.15 -4.20
C GLU A 39 5.28 4.77 -2.74
N ARG A 40 4.43 5.23 -1.81
CA ARG A 40 4.54 4.88 -0.38
C ARG A 40 4.44 3.39 -0.13
N CYS A 41 3.54 2.69 -0.83
CA CYS A 41 3.44 1.23 -0.73
C CYS A 41 4.72 0.54 -1.23
N ALA A 42 5.31 1.03 -2.33
CA ALA A 42 6.56 0.50 -2.85
C ALA A 42 7.73 0.72 -1.88
N GLU A 43 7.86 1.91 -1.29
CA GLU A 43 8.86 2.21 -0.25
C GLU A 43 8.76 1.25 0.94
N LYS A 44 7.54 1.00 1.43
CA LYS A 44 7.31 0.07 2.55
C LYS A 44 7.58 -1.38 2.18
N LEU A 45 7.21 -1.79 0.98
CA LEU A 45 7.54 -3.12 0.46
C LEU A 45 9.05 -3.34 0.41
N ILE A 46 9.79 -2.37 -0.14
CA ILE A 46 11.26 -2.42 -0.24
C ILE A 46 11.86 -2.48 1.17
N ALA A 47 11.43 -1.60 2.07
CA ALA A 47 11.92 -1.56 3.45
C ALA A 47 11.68 -2.89 4.21
N ALA A 48 10.56 -3.56 3.93
CA ALA A 48 10.21 -4.82 4.60
C ALA A 48 10.85 -6.06 3.96
N TYR A 49 11.14 -6.05 2.65
CA TYR A 49 11.42 -7.29 1.91
C TYR A 49 12.60 -7.24 0.93
N ALA A 50 13.19 -6.09 0.60
CA ALA A 50 14.25 -6.02 -0.41
C ALA A 50 15.62 -6.50 0.09
N ASN A 51 15.83 -6.57 1.41
CA ASN A 51 17.08 -7.01 2.03
C ASN A 51 16.96 -8.36 2.77
N ALA A 52 15.92 -9.14 2.46
CA ALA A 52 15.67 -10.45 3.06
C ALA A 52 16.20 -11.60 2.20
#